data_AF-A0AAE7TRP3-F1
#
_entry.id   AF-A0AAE7TRP3-F1
#
_cell.length_a   1.000
_cell.length_b   1.000
_cell.length_c   1.000
_cell.angle_alpha   90.00
_cell.angle_beta   90.00
_cell.angle_gamma   90.00
#
_symmetry.space_group_name_H-M   'P 1'
#
loop_
_entity.id
_entity.type
_entity.pdbx_description
1 polymer ?
#
loop_
_entity_poly.entity_id
_entity_poly.type
_entity_poly.pdbx_seq_one_letter_code
_entity_poly.pdbx_strand_id
1 'polypeptide(L)'
;MATKKTKKNKIPEKKQALESPLKGLYLSLRLKAFITDIFMIYTPMLYIMTYAILGSAKDFRENQSAIFLCLLFYALTHSFFIAFKSQSPGMRYAQFKLVKNNRKEVGFFLALWRFVLWVLSMGLLIGFVTPFIFKFFLHDKLSGTHIETIKEET
;
A
#
# COMPACT_ATOMS: atom_id res chain seq x y z
N MET A 1 -37.48 53.28 7.40
CA MET A 1 -36.82 53.03 8.70
C MET A 1 -36.39 51.57 8.75
N ALA A 2 -35.19 51.30 9.23
CA ALA A 2 -34.35 50.18 8.82
C ALA A 2 -34.54 48.87 9.62
N THR A 3 -34.45 47.76 8.89
CA THR A 3 -33.75 46.49 9.21
C THR A 3 -33.84 45.85 10.60
N LYS A 4 -34.17 44.55 10.63
CA LYS A 4 -33.16 43.47 10.84
C LYS A 4 -33.77 42.07 10.68
N LYS A 5 -33.41 41.39 9.59
CA LYS A 5 -33.49 39.92 9.46
C LYS A 5 -32.30 39.31 10.20
N THR A 6 -32.56 38.42 11.14
CA THR A 6 -31.54 37.76 11.96
C THR A 6 -30.77 36.74 11.12
N LYS A 7 -29.54 37.11 10.78
CA LYS A 7 -28.56 36.35 10.01
C LYS A 7 -28.05 35.17 10.87
N LYS A 8 -28.57 33.96 10.65
CA LYS A 8 -28.07 32.75 11.33
C LYS A 8 -26.68 32.44 10.78
N ASN A 9 -25.71 32.50 11.69
CA ASN A 9 -24.27 32.44 11.48
C ASN A 9 -23.86 31.17 10.72
N LYS A 10 -23.33 31.31 9.50
CA LYS A 10 -22.59 30.24 8.81
C LYS A 10 -21.24 30.10 9.50
N ILE A 11 -21.05 29.00 10.21
CA ILE A 11 -19.77 28.58 10.77
C ILE A 11 -18.78 28.48 9.58
N PRO A 12 -17.60 29.10 9.67
CA PRO A 12 -16.66 29.14 8.55
C PRO A 12 -16.12 27.73 8.30
N GLU A 13 -16.47 27.20 7.14
CA GLU A 13 -15.87 26.02 6.54
C GLU A 13 -14.36 26.28 6.42
N LYS A 14 -13.57 25.59 7.25
CA LYS A 14 -12.11 25.68 7.26
C LYS A 14 -11.60 25.25 5.88
N LYS A 15 -11.38 26.23 5.00
CA LYS A 15 -10.61 26.12 3.77
C LYS A 15 -9.20 25.66 4.14
N GLN A 16 -9.01 24.37 4.25
CA GLN A 16 -7.68 23.76 4.26
C GLN A 16 -7.25 23.52 2.82
N ALA A 17 -7.23 24.59 2.03
CA ALA A 17 -6.35 24.69 0.88
C ALA A 17 -4.95 24.92 1.46
N LEU A 18 -4.29 23.84 1.85
CA LEU A 18 -2.88 23.90 2.23
C LEU A 18 -2.08 23.94 0.93
N GLU A 19 -1.89 25.16 0.44
CA GLU A 19 -0.93 25.51 -0.59
C GLU A 19 0.42 24.87 -0.26
N SER A 20 1.03 24.29 -1.28
CA SER A 20 2.15 23.36 -1.24
C SER A 20 3.47 23.97 -0.76
N PRO A 21 4.14 23.30 0.20
CA PRO A 21 5.59 23.05 0.02
C PRO A 21 6.01 21.57 0.24
N LEU A 22 5.25 20.56 -0.18
CA LEU A 22 5.24 19.25 0.53
C LEU A 22 5.45 17.95 -0.27
N LYS A 23 6.21 17.89 -1.38
CA LYS A 23 6.47 16.59 -2.06
C LYS A 23 7.09 15.52 -1.13
N GLY A 24 8.04 15.91 -0.26
CA GLY A 24 8.65 15.00 0.73
C GLY A 24 7.69 14.57 1.85
N LEU A 25 6.79 15.47 2.29
CA LEU A 25 5.82 15.19 3.35
C LEU A 25 4.74 14.19 2.90
N TYR A 26 4.36 14.22 1.61
CA TYR A 26 3.41 13.24 1.05
C TYR A 26 3.95 11.81 1.07
N LEU A 27 5.26 11.61 0.89
CA LEU A 27 5.84 10.27 0.95
C LEU A 27 5.82 9.73 2.38
N SER A 28 6.22 10.55 3.36
CA SER A 28 6.19 10.17 4.78
C SER A 28 4.76 9.88 5.26
N LEU A 29 3.76 10.68 4.85
CA LEU A 29 2.35 10.39 5.16
C LEU A 29 1.88 9.07 4.55
N ARG A 30 2.25 8.80 3.29
CA ARG A 30 1.90 7.54 2.61
C ARG A 30 2.57 6.33 3.26
N LEU A 31 3.84 6.46 3.62
CA LEU A 31 4.58 5.40 4.32
C LEU A 31 3.96 5.15 5.70
N LYS A 32 3.65 6.22 6.45
CA LYS A 32 2.96 6.12 7.73
C LYS A 32 1.61 5.40 7.60
N ALA A 33 0.80 5.78 6.62
CA ALA A 33 -0.47 5.10 6.34
C ALA A 33 -0.26 3.62 5.97
N PHE A 34 0.73 3.32 5.13
CA PHE A 34 1.06 1.95 4.74
C PHE A 34 1.48 1.08 5.94
N ILE A 35 2.37 1.57 6.80
CA ILE A 35 2.79 0.89 8.02
C ILE A 35 1.58 0.64 8.92
N THR A 36 0.72 1.65 9.13
CA THR A 36 -0.50 1.48 9.91
C THR A 36 -1.44 0.44 9.29
N ASP A 37 -1.60 0.41 7.97
CA ASP A 37 -2.41 -0.61 7.29
C ASP A 37 -1.84 -2.03 7.46
N ILE A 38 -0.51 -2.18 7.45
CA ILE A 38 0.13 -3.46 7.75
C ILE A 38 -0.24 -3.92 9.16
N PHE A 39 -0.12 -3.06 10.17
CA PHE A 39 -0.42 -3.45 11.55
C PHE A 39 -1.91 -3.67 11.81
N MET A 40 -2.77 -2.82 11.25
CA MET A 40 -4.21 -2.86 11.54
C MET A 40 -4.97 -3.88 10.71
N ILE A 41 -4.50 -4.23 9.51
CA ILE A 41 -5.20 -5.15 8.60
C ILE A 41 -4.35 -6.41 8.33
N TYR A 42 -3.12 -6.24 7.85
CA TYR A 42 -2.37 -7.38 7.31
C TYR A 42 -1.83 -8.32 8.40
N THR A 43 -1.27 -7.76 9.48
CA THR A 43 -0.71 -8.50 10.61
C THR A 43 -1.74 -9.39 11.31
N PRO A 44 -2.94 -8.91 11.71
CA PRO A 44 -3.94 -9.79 12.31
C PRO A 44 -4.39 -10.89 11.36
N MET A 45 -4.51 -10.59 10.06
CA MET A 45 -4.83 -11.59 9.04
C MET A 45 -3.75 -12.67 8.91
N LEU A 46 -2.47 -12.28 8.89
CA LEU A 46 -1.34 -13.20 8.89
C LEU A 46 -1.32 -14.06 10.16
N TYR A 47 -1.59 -13.45 11.31
CA TYR A 47 -1.60 -14.15 12.60
C TYR A 47 -2.68 -15.24 12.63
N ILE A 48 -3.89 -14.92 12.15
CA ILE A 48 -4.99 -15.88 12.04
C ILE A 48 -4.59 -17.02 11.10
N MET A 49 -4.08 -16.73 9.89
CA MET A 49 -3.66 -17.79 8.98
C MET A 49 -2.54 -18.67 9.57
N THR A 50 -1.55 -18.04 10.19
CA THR A 50 -0.36 -18.72 10.71
C THR A 50 -0.70 -19.64 11.88
N TYR A 51 -1.44 -19.14 12.87
CA TYR A 51 -1.65 -19.86 14.13
C TYR A 51 -3.01 -20.53 14.24
N ALA A 52 -4.06 -19.98 13.63
CA ALA A 52 -5.39 -20.58 13.70
C ALA A 52 -5.64 -21.61 12.59
N ILE A 53 -5.05 -21.43 11.40
CA ILE A 53 -5.27 -22.33 10.26
C ILE A 53 -4.11 -23.33 10.10
N LEU A 54 -2.86 -22.86 10.06
CA LEU A 54 -1.70 -23.73 9.83
C LEU A 54 -1.04 -24.24 11.12
N GLY A 55 -1.20 -23.56 12.24
CA GLY A 55 -0.68 -23.97 13.55
C GLY A 55 0.79 -23.61 13.81
N SER A 56 1.59 -23.29 12.79
CA SER A 56 2.96 -22.82 12.99
C SER A 56 3.43 -21.80 11.95
N ALA A 57 4.39 -20.96 12.36
CA ALA A 57 5.05 -20.01 11.46
C ALA A 57 5.95 -20.68 10.42
N LYS A 58 6.40 -21.91 10.66
CA LYS A 58 7.21 -22.67 9.70
C LYS A 58 6.33 -23.14 8.55
N ASP A 59 5.18 -23.74 8.87
CA ASP A 59 4.24 -24.25 7.88
C ASP A 59 3.69 -23.12 7.00
N PHE A 60 3.46 -21.93 7.58
CA PHE A 60 3.04 -20.76 6.81
C PHE A 60 4.07 -20.31 5.78
N ARG A 61 5.36 -20.34 6.11
CA ARG A 61 6.44 -19.93 5.19
C ARG A 61 6.66 -20.95 4.07
N GLU A 62 6.41 -22.23 4.35
CA GLU A 62 6.53 -23.30 3.36
C GLU A 62 5.30 -23.33 2.42
N ASN A 63 4.13 -22.88 2.90
CA ASN A 63 2.90 -22.91 2.14
C ASN A 63 2.67 -21.63 1.29
N GLN A 64 3.16 -21.66 0.04
CA GLN A 64 3.02 -20.54 -0.90
C GLN A 64 1.55 -20.15 -1.17
N SER A 65 0.64 -21.12 -1.12
CA SER A 65 -0.78 -20.86 -1.34
C SER A 65 -1.40 -20.04 -0.21
N ALA A 66 -0.99 -20.30 1.04
CA ALA A 66 -1.44 -19.54 2.21
C ALA A 66 -0.95 -18.08 2.16
N ILE A 67 0.32 -17.88 1.76
CA ILE A 67 0.90 -16.54 1.59
C ILE A 67 0.12 -15.77 0.50
N PHE A 68 -0.11 -16.40 -0.65
CA PHE A 68 -0.88 -15.79 -1.74
C PHE A 68 -2.31 -15.45 -1.32
N LEU A 69 -2.96 -16.35 -0.59
CA LEU A 69 -4.33 -16.16 -0.10
C LEU A 69 -4.41 -14.99 0.89
N CYS A 70 -3.46 -14.87 1.82
CA CYS A 70 -3.35 -13.70 2.71
C CYS A 70 -3.17 -12.39 1.94
N LEU A 71 -2.31 -12.38 0.91
CA LEU A 71 -2.12 -11.20 0.07
C LEU A 71 -3.40 -10.83 -0.69
N LEU A 72 -4.12 -11.82 -1.22
CA LEU A 72 -5.39 -11.63 -1.92
C LEU A 72 -6.46 -11.05 -0.98
N PHE A 73 -6.62 -11.61 0.21
CA PHE A 73 -7.56 -11.08 1.20
C PHE A 73 -7.19 -9.66 1.65
N TYR A 74 -5.89 -9.37 1.80
CA TYR A 74 -5.42 -8.03 2.09
C TYR A 74 -5.76 -7.04 0.96
N ALA A 75 -5.55 -7.42 -0.30
CA ALA A 75 -5.91 -6.60 -1.45
C ALA A 75 -7.42 -6.30 -1.49
N LEU A 76 -8.26 -7.31 -1.24
CA LEU A 76 -9.72 -7.18 -1.22
C LEU A 76 -10.19 -6.28 -0.07
N THR A 77 -9.72 -6.52 1.14
CA THR A 77 -10.09 -5.72 2.33
C THR A 77 -9.64 -4.27 2.19
N HIS A 78 -8.40 -4.03 1.75
CA HIS A 78 -7.90 -2.68 1.51
C HIS A 78 -8.72 -1.95 0.43
N SER A 79 -9.03 -2.63 -0.68
CA SER A 79 -9.85 -2.06 -1.76
C SER A 79 -11.28 -1.79 -1.30
N PHE A 80 -11.85 -2.64 -0.44
CA PHE A 80 -13.16 -2.45 0.15
C PHE A 80 -13.18 -1.20 1.05
N PHE A 81 -12.21 -1.02 1.94
CA PHE A 81 -12.12 0.19 2.76
C PHE A 81 -12.05 1.47 1.92
N ILE A 82 -11.28 1.44 0.83
CA ILE A 82 -11.20 2.57 -0.10
C ILE A 82 -12.52 2.79 -0.83
N ALA A 83 -13.19 1.74 -1.29
CA ALA A 83 -14.43 1.88 -2.03
C ALA A 83 -15.55 2.52 -1.18
N PHE A 84 -15.66 2.11 0.09
CA PHE A 84 -16.75 2.54 0.97
C PHE A 84 -16.45 3.83 1.74
N LYS A 85 -15.20 4.04 2.15
CA LYS A 85 -14.82 5.18 3.01
C LYS A 85 -13.86 6.14 2.33
N SER A 86 -13.47 5.89 1.08
CA SER A 86 -12.40 6.61 0.37
C SER A 86 -11.07 6.66 1.16
N GLN A 87 -10.94 5.82 2.19
CA GLN A 87 -9.87 5.82 3.18
C GLN A 87 -9.64 4.41 3.74
N SER A 88 -8.38 4.00 3.82
CA SER A 88 -7.94 2.86 4.62
C SER A 88 -7.73 3.30 6.08
N PRO A 89 -7.68 2.37 7.04
CA PRO A 89 -7.35 2.68 8.43
C PRO A 89 -6.08 3.52 8.59
N GLY A 90 -5.04 3.23 7.79
CA GLY A 90 -3.81 4.00 7.77
C GLY A 90 -3.97 5.39 7.17
N MET A 91 -4.71 5.53 6.08
CA MET A 91 -5.02 6.86 5.50
C MET A 91 -5.84 7.71 6.48
N ARG A 92 -6.76 7.09 7.20
CA ARG A 92 -7.54 7.74 8.27
C ARG A 92 -6.62 8.21 9.41
N TYR A 93 -5.66 7.39 9.83
CA TYR A 93 -4.70 7.78 10.86
C TYR A 93 -3.76 8.91 10.40
N ALA A 94 -3.34 8.88 9.14
CA ALA A 94 -2.50 9.91 8.53
C ALA A 94 -3.29 11.16 8.06
N GLN A 95 -4.60 11.23 8.32
CA GLN A 95 -5.47 12.39 8.05
C GLN A 95 -5.51 12.80 6.56
N PHE A 96 -5.46 11.84 5.63
CA PHE A 96 -5.65 12.11 4.21
C PHE A 96 -6.66 11.16 3.57
N LYS A 97 -7.25 11.60 2.46
CA LYS A 97 -8.25 10.82 1.71
C LYS A 97 -7.83 10.61 0.28
N LEU A 98 -8.27 9.48 -0.29
CA LEU A 98 -8.13 9.23 -1.70
C LEU A 98 -9.32 9.84 -2.44
N VAL A 99 -9.05 10.64 -3.47
CA VAL A 99 -10.09 11.22 -4.31
C VAL A 99 -9.66 11.08 -5.77
N LYS A 100 -10.61 10.82 -6.68
CA LYS A 100 -10.37 10.86 -8.12
C LYS A 100 -9.99 12.28 -8.55
N ASN A 101 -9.29 12.41 -9.68
CA ASN A 101 -8.93 13.72 -10.25
C ASN A 101 -10.15 14.64 -10.45
N ASN A 102 -11.31 14.05 -10.73
CA ASN A 102 -12.59 14.76 -10.90
C ASN A 102 -13.33 15.03 -9.56
N ARG A 103 -12.62 14.97 -8.42
CA ARG A 103 -13.15 15.05 -7.04
C ARG A 103 -14.21 14.00 -6.63
N LYS A 104 -14.47 13.01 -7.48
CA LYS A 104 -15.38 11.89 -7.20
C LYS A 104 -14.71 10.81 -6.34
N GLU A 105 -15.53 10.01 -5.66
CA GLU A 105 -15.08 8.85 -4.90
C GLU A 105 -14.49 7.77 -5.81
N VAL A 106 -13.65 6.91 -5.22
CA VAL A 106 -12.96 5.85 -5.95
C VAL A 106 -13.78 4.56 -5.84
N GLY A 107 -14.22 4.03 -6.98
CA GLY A 107 -14.92 2.75 -7.03
C GLY A 107 -14.00 1.56 -6.69
N PHE A 108 -14.61 0.45 -6.26
CA PHE A 108 -13.91 -0.77 -5.83
C PHE A 108 -12.90 -1.32 -6.86
N PHE A 109 -13.32 -1.48 -8.12
CA PHE A 109 -12.44 -2.01 -9.17
C PHE A 109 -11.23 -1.12 -9.43
N LEU A 110 -11.41 0.21 -9.35
CA LEU A 110 -10.31 1.15 -9.52
C LEU A 110 -9.35 1.12 -8.31
N ALA A 111 -9.87 0.94 -7.11
CA ALA A 111 -9.06 0.76 -5.90
C ALA A 111 -8.25 -0.54 -5.95
N LEU A 112 -8.87 -1.63 -6.42
CA LEU A 112 -8.21 -2.93 -6.59
C LEU A 112 -7.12 -2.87 -7.65
N TRP A 113 -7.42 -2.30 -8.82
CA TRP A 113 -6.43 -2.10 -9.88
C TRP A 113 -5.26 -1.25 -9.39
N ARG A 114 -5.52 -0.18 -8.63
CA ARG A 114 -4.48 0.65 -8.01
C ARG A 114 -3.60 -0.16 -7.05
N PHE A 115 -4.18 -1.06 -6.26
CA PHE A 115 -3.44 -1.92 -5.36
C PHE A 115 -2.52 -2.90 -6.11
N VAL A 116 -3.03 -3.54 -7.16
CA VAL A 116 -2.24 -4.44 -8.02
C VAL A 116 -1.07 -3.71 -8.66
N LEU A 117 -1.30 -2.52 -9.23
CA LEU A 117 -0.23 -1.69 -9.79
C LEU A 117 0.83 -1.32 -8.74
N TRP A 118 0.42 -1.04 -7.51
CA TRP A 118 1.34 -0.72 -6.42
C TRP A 118 2.19 -1.92 -6.02
N VAL A 119 1.60 -3.12 -5.89
CA VAL A 119 2.35 -4.36 -5.59
C VAL A 119 3.34 -4.68 -6.72
N LEU A 120 2.92 -4.59 -7.98
CA LEU A 120 3.78 -4.82 -9.13
C LEU A 120 4.96 -3.83 -9.16
N SER A 121 4.69 -2.54 -8.90
CA SER A 121 5.72 -1.50 -8.85
C SER A 121 6.74 -1.76 -7.74
N MET A 122 6.30 -2.15 -6.53
CA MET A 122 7.20 -2.51 -5.44
C MET A 122 8.00 -3.78 -5.75
N GLY A 123 7.38 -4.79 -6.36
CA GLY A 123 8.05 -6.03 -6.78
C GLY A 123 9.17 -5.77 -7.79
N LEU A 124 8.90 -4.94 -8.80
CA LEU A 124 9.92 -4.53 -9.79
C LEU A 124 11.06 -3.75 -9.15
N LEU A 125 10.75 -2.82 -8.23
CA LEU A 125 11.76 -2.02 -7.53
C LEU A 125 12.66 -2.92 -6.67
N ILE A 126 12.09 -3.81 -5.87
CA ILE A 126 12.84 -4.78 -5.07
C ILE A 126 13.69 -5.66 -5.98
N GLY A 127 13.12 -6.15 -7.08
CA GLY A 127 13.83 -7.01 -8.00
C GLY A 127 15.03 -6.35 -8.67
N PHE A 128 14.91 -5.06 -8.98
CA PHE A 128 15.99 -4.26 -9.53
C PHE A 128 17.06 -3.91 -8.49
N VAL A 129 16.68 -3.65 -7.23
CA VAL A 129 17.63 -3.28 -6.15
C VAL A 129 18.39 -4.50 -5.61
N THR A 130 17.78 -5.69 -5.66
CA THR A 130 18.37 -6.96 -5.19
C THR A 130 19.82 -7.22 -5.64
N PRO A 131 20.18 -7.10 -6.93
CA PRO A 131 21.56 -7.34 -7.40
C PRO A 131 22.59 -6.39 -6.78
N PHE A 132 22.21 -5.17 -6.41
CA PHE A 132 23.13 -4.21 -5.81
C PHE A 132 23.50 -4.56 -4.36
N ILE A 133 22.61 -5.26 -3.64
CA ILE A 133 22.81 -5.59 -2.22
C ILE A 133 23.39 -6.99 -2.06
N PHE A 134 22.83 -7.97 -2.76
CA PHE A 134 23.18 -9.38 -2.54
C PHE A 134 24.06 -9.99 -3.64
N LYS A 135 24.53 -9.19 -4.60
CA LYS A 135 25.38 -9.60 -5.74
C LYS A 135 24.83 -10.77 -6.57
N PHE A 136 23.56 -11.13 -6.41
CA PHE A 136 22.88 -12.11 -7.26
C PHE A 136 21.83 -11.39 -8.11
N PHE A 137 21.85 -11.67 -9.41
CA PHE A 137 20.76 -11.26 -10.27
C PHE A 137 19.58 -12.21 -10.10
N LEU A 138 18.38 -11.65 -9.91
CA LEU A 138 17.18 -12.45 -9.82
C LEU A 138 16.92 -13.24 -11.10
N HIS A 139 17.27 -12.69 -12.27
CA HIS A 139 17.13 -13.41 -13.53
C HIS A 139 18.08 -14.61 -13.62
N ASP A 140 19.32 -14.48 -13.15
CA ASP A 140 20.27 -15.60 -13.09
C ASP A 140 19.79 -16.70 -12.14
N LYS A 141 19.29 -16.33 -10.96
CA LYS A 141 18.70 -17.31 -10.02
C LYS A 141 17.45 -17.99 -10.58
N LEU A 142 16.63 -17.27 -11.33
CA LEU A 142 15.39 -17.80 -11.90
C LEU A 142 15.66 -18.67 -13.14
N SER A 143 16.70 -18.35 -13.91
CA SER A 143 17.10 -19.10 -15.12
C SER A 143 18.15 -20.18 -14.86
N GLY A 144 18.73 -20.24 -13.66
CA GLY A 144 19.75 -21.22 -13.29
C GLY A 144 21.10 -20.98 -13.98
N THR A 145 21.35 -19.76 -14.48
CA THR A 145 22.60 -19.40 -15.17
C THR A 145 23.63 -18.84 -14.19
N HIS A 146 24.91 -19.14 -14.44
CA HIS A 146 26.04 -18.53 -13.75
C HIS A 146 27.04 -18.04 -14.80
N ILE A 147 27.59 -16.84 -14.59
CA ILE A 147 28.60 -16.26 -15.47
C ILE A 147 29.97 -16.63 -14.90
N GLU A 148 30.69 -17.51 -15.59
CA GLU A 148 32.10 -17.77 -15.29
C GLU A 148 32.99 -16.87 -16.14
N THR A 149 34.00 -16.28 -15.51
CA THR A 149 35.02 -15.51 -16.22
C THR A 149 36.04 -16.48 -16.77
N ILE A 150 36.14 -16.56 -18.10
CA ILE A 150 37.20 -17.34 -18.76
C ILE A 150 38.51 -16.59 -18.50
N LYS A 151 39.40 -17.17 -17.68
CA LYS A 151 40.80 -16.74 -17.64
C LYS A 151 41.45 -17.26 -18.90
N GLU A 152 41.80 -16.39 -19.83
CA GLU A 152 42.78 -16.72 -20.86
C GLU A 152 44.12 -16.98 -20.15
N GLU A 153 44.56 -18.24 -20.16
CA GLU A 153 45.92 -18.62 -19.78
C GLU A 153 46.87 -17.97 -20.80
N THR A 154 47.64 -16.98 -20.33
CA THR A 154 48.76 -16.38 -21.08
C THR A 154 50.05 -17.11 -20.75
#